data_AF-A0A2T2TMJ9-F1
#
_entry.id   AF-A0A2T2TMJ9-F1
#
_cell.length_a   1.000
_cell.length_b   1.000
_cell.length_c   1.000
_cell.angle_alpha   90.00
_cell.angle_beta   90.00
_cell.angle_gamma   90.00
#
_symmetry.space_group_name_H-M   'P 1'
#
loop_
_entity.id
_entity.type
_entity.pdbx_description
1 polymer ?
#
loop_
_entity_poly.entity_id
_entity_poly.type
_entity_poly.pdbx_seq_one_letter_code
_entity_poly.pdbx_strand_id
1 'polypeptide(L)'
;MSTFFDNGRPHDGLRYDEYRAEWKKQTEEDLPDEADPSERKMKHYLNYNWERQEHVHEAYEPSAELRSAIEAIDDPQLWMVLTEPWCGDSAFLLPVIAEAAALSEDITLRILLRDDNLDIMDQYLTDGSRSIPKLAAFSEDGDEFFTWGPRPEGAAQRFRTLTDQYDDKSEPTPSLPRQFSLRPKHLCPPQRVDLQDSFQPCESKPWPVRFGRETIDRGSPDRRGYASGGRGASA
;
A
#
# COMPACT_ATOMS: atom_id res chain seq x y z
N MET A 1 -1.11 20.37 28.89
CA MET A 1 -0.96 20.55 27.43
C MET A 1 0.46 20.18 27.05
N SER A 2 0.63 19.49 25.92
CA SER A 2 1.96 19.17 25.44
C SER A 2 2.59 20.40 24.78
N THR A 3 3.85 20.67 25.10
CA THR A 3 4.56 21.87 24.65
C THR A 3 4.62 22.00 23.13
N PHE A 4 4.48 20.90 22.37
CA PHE A 4 4.47 20.98 20.91
C PHE A 4 3.18 21.57 20.35
N PHE A 5 2.03 21.34 21.01
CA PHE A 5 0.74 21.85 20.56
C PHE A 5 0.66 23.36 20.76
N ASP A 6 1.07 23.83 21.94
CA ASP A 6 1.13 25.27 22.27
C ASP A 6 2.04 26.06 21.32
N ASN A 7 3.06 25.40 20.76
CA ASN A 7 3.96 25.96 19.76
C ASN A 7 3.40 25.90 18.32
N GLY A 8 2.16 25.45 18.13
CA GLY A 8 1.50 25.40 16.82
C GLY A 8 1.94 24.28 15.89
N ARG A 9 2.87 23.40 16.29
CA ARG A 9 3.49 22.41 15.38
C ARG A 9 2.50 21.50 14.63
N PRO A 10 1.39 21.03 15.22
CA PRO A 10 0.39 20.26 14.48
C PRO A 10 -0.28 21.09 13.38
N HIS A 11 -0.47 22.39 13.59
CA HIS A 11 -1.09 23.31 12.63
C HIS A 11 -0.19 23.61 11.43
N ASP A 12 1.13 23.64 11.66
CA ASP A 12 2.18 23.83 10.66
C ASP A 12 2.45 22.59 9.81
N GLY A 13 1.80 21.47 10.11
CA GLY A 13 1.87 20.24 9.33
C GLY A 13 1.45 20.44 7.87
N LEU A 14 1.91 19.54 7.01
CA LEU A 14 1.50 19.55 5.60
C LEU A 14 0.01 19.24 5.51
N ARG A 15 -0.70 19.91 4.58
CA ARG A 15 -1.98 19.36 4.12
C ARG A 15 -1.74 18.05 3.38
N TYR A 16 -2.77 17.22 3.29
CA TYR A 16 -2.63 15.91 2.67
C TYR A 16 -2.26 15.96 1.17
N ASP A 17 -2.78 16.94 0.44
CA ASP A 17 -2.43 17.21 -0.96
C ASP A 17 -0.96 17.62 -1.12
N GLU A 18 -0.45 18.46 -0.20
CA GLU A 18 0.95 18.89 -0.19
C GLU A 18 1.90 17.74 0.14
N TYR A 19 1.55 16.92 1.15
CA TYR A 19 2.30 15.71 1.47
C TYR A 19 2.40 14.77 0.26
N ARG A 20 1.28 14.55 -0.45
CA ARG A 20 1.29 13.71 -1.66
C ARG A 20 2.09 14.34 -2.79
N ALA A 21 2.02 15.65 -2.99
CA ALA A 21 2.79 16.33 -4.01
C ALA A 21 4.31 16.23 -3.75
N GLU A 22 4.74 16.42 -2.51
CA GLU A 22 6.15 16.29 -2.13
C GLU A 22 6.64 14.85 -2.26
N TRP A 23 5.84 13.87 -1.81
CA TRP A 23 6.17 12.47 -2.03
C TRP A 23 6.26 12.15 -3.53
N LYS A 24 5.32 12.63 -4.35
CA LYS A 24 5.35 12.42 -5.81
C LYS A 24 6.65 12.92 -6.41
N LYS A 25 7.07 14.12 -6.05
CA LYS A 25 8.35 14.69 -6.49
C LYS A 25 9.53 13.78 -6.12
N GLN A 26 9.58 13.28 -4.88
CA GLN A 26 10.63 12.33 -4.46
C GLN A 26 10.61 11.03 -5.28
N THR A 27 9.47 10.57 -5.78
CA THR A 27 9.40 9.39 -6.66
C THR A 27 9.97 9.66 -8.06
N GLU A 28 9.99 10.92 -8.50
CA GLU A 28 10.47 11.33 -9.82
C GLU A 28 11.96 11.70 -9.84
N GLU A 29 12.55 12.01 -8.68
CA GLU A 29 13.96 12.33 -8.55
C GLU A 29 14.86 11.10 -8.79
N ASP A 30 15.76 11.16 -9.76
CA ASP A 30 16.71 10.08 -10.00
C ASP A 30 17.76 9.98 -8.87
N LEU A 31 18.14 8.74 -8.54
CA LEU A 31 19.27 8.51 -7.65
C LEU A 31 20.60 8.72 -8.40
N PRO A 32 21.65 9.20 -7.74
CA PRO A 32 22.98 9.25 -8.34
C PRO A 32 23.49 7.83 -8.67
N ASP A 33 24.37 7.73 -9.65
CA ASP A 33 24.91 6.43 -10.09
C ASP A 33 25.64 5.70 -8.96
N GLU A 34 26.28 6.45 -8.06
CA GLU A 34 26.98 5.99 -6.87
C GLU A 34 26.10 5.73 -5.64
N ALA A 35 24.77 5.86 -5.75
CA ALA A 35 23.86 5.67 -4.62
C ALA A 35 24.08 4.33 -3.91
N ASP A 36 24.11 4.36 -2.58
CA ASP A 36 24.38 3.20 -1.76
C ASP A 36 23.17 2.23 -1.70
N PRO A 37 23.35 0.99 -1.20
CA PRO A 37 22.26 0.03 -1.11
C PRO A 37 21.05 0.48 -0.27
N SER A 38 21.28 1.31 0.76
CA SER A 38 20.23 1.86 1.62
C SER A 38 19.42 2.91 0.87
N GLU A 39 20.06 3.82 0.14
CA GLU A 39 19.41 4.83 -0.69
C GLU A 39 18.55 4.19 -1.78
N ARG A 40 19.10 3.17 -2.46
CA ARG A 40 18.34 2.39 -3.46
C ARG A 40 17.14 1.67 -2.86
N LYS A 41 17.30 1.10 -1.66
CA LYS A 41 16.21 0.45 -0.92
C LYS A 41 15.14 1.47 -0.52
N MET A 42 15.54 2.66 -0.06
CA MET A 42 14.62 3.73 0.28
C MET A 42 13.83 4.17 -0.95
N LYS A 43 14.51 4.46 -2.07
CA LYS A 43 13.87 4.81 -3.35
C LYS A 43 12.89 3.73 -3.81
N HIS A 44 13.25 2.46 -3.67
CA HIS A 44 12.34 1.36 -3.97
C HIS A 44 11.06 1.44 -3.13
N TYR A 45 11.15 1.65 -1.81
CA TYR A 45 9.96 1.78 -0.97
C TYR A 45 9.14 3.02 -1.30
N LEU A 46 9.76 4.17 -1.56
CA LEU A 46 9.05 5.39 -1.95
C LEU A 46 8.18 5.15 -3.20
N ASN A 47 8.76 4.55 -4.24
CA ASN A 47 8.04 4.25 -5.48
C ASN A 47 6.98 3.16 -5.27
N TYR A 48 7.33 2.09 -4.55
CA TYR A 48 6.43 0.97 -4.35
C TYR A 48 5.22 1.33 -3.48
N ASN A 49 5.43 2.13 -2.44
CA ASN A 49 4.35 2.61 -1.59
C ASN A 49 3.51 3.69 -2.29
N TRP A 50 4.09 4.45 -3.24
CA TRP A 50 3.33 5.38 -4.07
C TRP A 50 2.26 4.63 -4.88
N GLU A 51 2.64 3.55 -5.56
CA GLU A 51 1.69 2.71 -6.31
C GLU A 51 0.60 2.12 -5.40
N ARG A 52 0.97 1.72 -4.17
CA ARG A 52 0.02 1.17 -3.20
C ARG A 52 -1.00 2.19 -2.74
N GLN A 53 -0.56 3.40 -2.39
CA GLN A 53 -1.49 4.43 -1.91
C GLN A 53 -2.42 4.91 -3.04
N GLU A 54 -1.94 5.00 -4.29
CA GLU A 54 -2.81 5.24 -5.46
C GLU A 54 -3.89 4.17 -5.58
N HIS A 55 -3.51 2.89 -5.46
CA HIS A 55 -4.49 1.80 -5.53
C HIS A 55 -5.53 1.86 -4.42
N VAL A 56 -5.14 2.30 -3.21
CA VAL A 56 -6.10 2.50 -2.12
C VAL A 56 -7.06 3.63 -2.45
N HIS A 57 -6.58 4.78 -2.95
CA HIS A 57 -7.47 5.87 -3.38
C HIS A 57 -8.45 5.46 -4.47
N GLU A 58 -8.01 4.64 -5.42
CA GLU A 58 -8.88 4.16 -6.51
C GLU A 58 -9.96 3.17 -6.03
N ALA A 59 -9.67 2.40 -4.98
CA ALA A 59 -10.50 1.25 -4.59
C ALA A 59 -11.26 1.44 -3.26
N TYR A 60 -10.83 2.37 -2.41
CA TYR A 60 -11.42 2.57 -1.09
C TYR A 60 -12.63 3.48 -1.14
N GLU A 61 -13.71 3.03 -0.52
CA GLU A 61 -14.87 3.86 -0.22
C GLU A 61 -15.19 3.74 1.28
N PRO A 62 -15.38 4.87 2.00
CA PRO A 62 -15.82 4.85 3.38
C PRO A 62 -17.14 4.10 3.54
N SER A 63 -17.21 3.22 4.55
CA SER A 63 -18.43 2.49 4.90
C SER A 63 -19.51 3.46 5.40
N ALA A 64 -20.78 3.07 5.29
CA ALA A 64 -21.90 3.88 5.80
C ALA A 64 -21.78 4.17 7.31
N GLU A 65 -21.25 3.22 8.07
CA GLU A 65 -20.99 3.38 9.51
C GLU A 65 -19.93 4.44 9.77
N LEU A 66 -18.80 4.38 9.05
CA LEU A 66 -17.74 5.39 9.19
C LEU A 66 -18.24 6.77 8.77
N ARG A 67 -18.96 6.88 7.65
CA ARG A 67 -19.57 8.14 7.21
C ARG A 67 -20.46 8.73 8.27
N SER A 68 -21.41 7.94 8.79
CA SER A 68 -22.33 8.40 9.83
C SER A 68 -21.59 8.82 11.11
N ALA A 69 -20.51 8.13 11.48
CA ALA A 69 -19.72 8.45 12.65
C ALA A 69 -18.94 9.77 12.49
N ILE A 70 -18.38 10.03 11.31
CA ILE A 70 -17.64 11.27 11.04
C ILE A 70 -18.58 12.46 10.84
N GLU A 71 -19.69 12.28 10.13
CA GLU A 71 -20.70 13.32 9.90
C GLU A 71 -21.41 13.76 11.19
N ALA A 72 -21.34 12.95 12.26
CA ALA A 72 -21.89 13.27 13.58
C ALA A 72 -20.92 14.07 14.48
N ILE A 73 -19.73 14.42 13.97
CA ILE A 73 -18.80 15.31 14.67
C ILE A 73 -19.24 16.75 14.44
N ASP A 74 -19.70 17.40 15.51
CA ASP A 74 -20.23 18.77 15.50
C ASP A 74 -19.26 19.82 16.09
N ASP A 75 -18.11 19.37 16.61
CA ASP A 75 -17.07 20.23 17.18
C ASP A 75 -15.79 20.17 16.33
N PRO A 76 -15.16 21.31 16.01
CA PRO A 76 -13.92 21.33 15.25
C PRO A 76 -12.80 20.49 15.87
N GLN A 77 -12.14 19.68 15.05
CA GLN A 77 -11.03 18.82 15.44
C GLN A 77 -9.81 19.03 14.54
N LEU A 78 -8.63 19.06 15.17
CA LEU A 78 -7.36 18.96 14.46
C LEU A 78 -6.87 17.51 14.53
N TRP A 79 -6.78 16.86 13.38
CA TRP A 79 -6.21 15.52 13.24
C TRP A 79 -4.76 15.63 12.77
N MET A 80 -3.84 15.23 13.64
CA MET A 80 -2.41 15.14 13.33
C MET A 80 -2.04 13.70 13.02
N VAL A 81 -1.41 13.44 11.88
CA VAL A 81 -0.84 12.13 11.56
C VAL A 81 0.67 12.20 11.41
N LEU A 82 1.38 11.47 12.26
CA LEU A 82 2.81 11.20 12.12
C LEU A 82 3.01 10.03 11.16
N THR A 83 3.74 10.24 10.07
CA THR A 83 3.85 9.25 8.99
C THR A 83 5.14 9.43 8.18
N GLU A 84 5.41 8.48 7.29
CA GLU A 84 6.47 8.57 6.30
C GLU A 84 6.08 7.81 5.01
N PRO A 85 6.51 8.29 3.82
CA PRO A 85 6.21 7.67 2.54
C PRO A 85 6.85 6.28 2.38
N TRP A 86 7.96 6.03 3.05
CA TRP A 86 8.64 4.74 3.01
C TRP A 86 7.93 3.67 3.86
N CYS A 87 6.97 4.04 4.72
CA CYS A 87 6.25 3.12 5.58
C CYS A 87 5.13 2.40 4.82
N GLY A 88 5.20 1.05 4.78
CA GLY A 88 4.20 0.23 4.10
C GLY A 88 2.80 0.32 4.71
N ASP A 89 2.66 0.35 6.04
CA ASP A 89 1.35 0.52 6.68
C ASP A 89 0.77 1.91 6.40
N SER A 90 1.63 2.93 6.35
CA SER A 90 1.23 4.31 6.06
C SER A 90 0.67 4.45 4.65
N ALA A 91 1.30 3.78 3.67
CA ALA A 91 0.81 3.73 2.29
C ALA A 91 -0.62 3.17 2.17
N PHE A 92 -1.03 2.29 3.08
CA PHE A 92 -2.39 1.73 3.09
C PHE A 92 -3.37 2.55 3.92
N LEU A 93 -2.96 2.98 5.11
CA LEU A 93 -3.88 3.52 6.11
C LEU A 93 -4.03 5.04 6.03
N LEU A 94 -3.01 5.77 5.58
CA LEU A 94 -3.08 7.22 5.46
C LEU A 94 -4.14 7.69 4.44
N PRO A 95 -4.27 7.08 3.24
CA PRO A 95 -5.39 7.38 2.33
C PRO A 95 -6.76 7.20 2.99
N VAL A 96 -6.94 6.13 3.77
CA VAL A 96 -8.19 5.85 4.48
C VAL A 96 -8.49 6.93 5.52
N ILE A 97 -7.48 7.37 6.28
CA ILE A 97 -7.63 8.46 7.26
C ILE A 97 -7.98 9.78 6.54
N ALA A 98 -7.35 10.05 5.39
CA ALA A 98 -7.62 11.26 4.61
C ALA A 98 -9.04 11.28 4.04
N GLU A 99 -9.50 10.16 3.47
CA GLU A 99 -10.88 10.00 3.00
C GLU A 99 -11.88 10.13 4.15
N ALA A 100 -11.56 9.61 5.33
CA ALA A 100 -12.41 9.77 6.51
C ALA A 100 -12.49 11.24 6.96
N ALA A 101 -11.34 11.92 7.09
CA ALA A 101 -11.28 13.32 7.50
C ALA A 101 -12.04 14.24 6.52
N ALA A 102 -12.01 13.95 5.21
CA ALA A 102 -12.69 14.74 4.19
C ALA A 102 -14.23 14.64 4.22
N LEU A 103 -14.81 13.77 5.05
CA LEU A 103 -16.26 13.63 5.19
C LEU A 103 -16.89 14.74 6.05
N SER A 104 -16.10 15.50 6.81
CA SER A 104 -16.57 16.62 7.63
C SER A 104 -15.70 17.86 7.44
N GLU A 105 -16.33 19.02 7.35
CA GLU A 105 -15.64 20.32 7.31
C GLU A 105 -15.03 20.71 8.66
N ASP A 106 -15.51 20.08 9.75
CA ASP A 106 -15.02 20.31 11.11
C ASP A 106 -13.71 19.56 11.40
N ILE A 107 -13.25 18.69 10.49
CA ILE A 107 -11.98 17.96 10.66
C ILE A 107 -10.90 18.57 9.78
N THR A 108 -9.88 19.12 10.44
CA THR A 108 -8.66 19.57 9.78
C THR A 108 -7.58 18.49 9.89
N LEU A 109 -7.19 17.88 8.76
CA LEU A 109 -6.08 16.91 8.72
C LEU A 109 -4.73 17.59 8.45
N ARG A 110 -3.71 17.25 9.25
CA ARG A 110 -2.32 17.71 9.12
C ARG A 110 -1.34 16.55 9.24
N ILE A 111 -0.35 16.55 8.35
CA ILE A 111 0.64 15.48 8.23
C ILE A 111 2.00 15.99 8.72
N LEU A 112 2.58 15.28 9.68
CA LEU A 112 3.94 15.52 10.16
C LEU A 112 4.83 14.33 9.77
N LEU A 113 5.97 14.63 9.15
CA LEU A 113 6.98 13.61 8.87
C LEU A 113 7.61 13.16 10.18
N ARG A 114 7.55 11.85 10.45
CA ARG A 114 8.02 11.26 11.71
C ARG A 114 9.50 11.58 11.96
N ASP A 115 10.32 11.44 10.94
CA ASP A 115 11.78 11.53 11.06
C ASP A 115 12.22 12.97 11.37
N ASP A 116 11.42 13.98 11.00
CA ASP A 116 11.61 15.39 11.35
C ASP A 116 10.96 15.80 12.69
N ASN A 117 10.09 14.94 13.24
CA ASN A 117 9.27 15.25 14.42
C ASN A 117 9.43 14.18 15.52
N LEU A 118 10.65 13.68 15.73
CA LEU A 118 10.94 12.60 16.67
C LEU A 118 10.56 12.92 18.12
N ASP A 119 10.65 14.19 18.53
CA ASP A 119 10.30 14.64 19.88
C ASP A 119 8.79 14.60 20.14
N ILE A 120 7.97 14.75 19.10
CA ILE A 120 6.52 14.51 19.15
C ILE A 120 6.28 13.00 19.10
N MET A 121 6.92 12.28 18.18
CA MET A 121 6.75 10.83 18.03
C MET A 121 7.05 10.05 19.31
N ASP A 122 8.04 10.50 20.10
CA ASP A 122 8.40 9.89 21.39
C ASP A 122 7.29 9.97 22.44
N GLN A 123 6.30 10.85 22.25
CA GLN A 123 5.13 10.95 23.11
C GLN A 123 4.01 9.97 22.70
N TYR A 124 4.09 9.42 21.49
CA TYR A 124 3.04 8.60 20.86
C TYR A 124 3.51 7.16 20.52
N LEU A 125 4.38 6.59 21.35
CA LEU A 125 4.88 5.24 21.15
C LEU A 125 3.74 4.20 21.20
N THR A 126 3.82 3.20 20.32
CA THR A 126 2.97 2.00 20.39
C THR A 126 3.85 0.83 20.82
N ASP A 127 3.53 0.22 21.96
CA ASP A 127 4.31 -0.86 22.58
C ASP A 127 5.80 -0.51 22.72
N GLY A 128 6.09 0.74 23.09
CA GLY A 128 7.46 1.26 23.24
C GLY A 128 8.20 1.56 21.92
N SER A 129 7.52 1.41 20.77
CA SER A 129 8.11 1.64 19.44
C SER A 129 7.55 2.88 18.75
N ARG A 130 8.38 3.53 17.93
CA ARG A 130 8.00 4.66 17.06
C ARG A 130 7.25 4.18 15.81
N SER A 131 6.11 3.53 16.04
CA SER A 131 5.28 2.97 14.99
C SER A 131 4.42 4.02 14.30
N ILE A 132 4.32 3.94 12.97
CA ILE A 132 3.54 4.83 12.11
C ILE A 132 2.67 4.04 11.12
N PRO A 133 1.56 4.59 10.61
CA PRO A 133 1.08 5.96 10.85
C PRO A 133 0.46 6.11 12.24
N LYS A 134 0.63 7.25 12.88
CA LYS A 134 0.06 7.52 14.21
C LYS A 134 -0.82 8.76 14.15
N LEU A 135 -2.12 8.57 14.35
CA LEU A 135 -3.12 9.62 14.40
C LEU A 135 -3.34 10.06 15.86
N ALA A 136 -3.38 11.37 16.08
CA ALA A 136 -3.87 11.99 17.30
C ALA A 136 -4.85 13.11 16.92
N ALA A 137 -6.02 13.14 17.56
CA ALA A 137 -7.05 14.13 17.34
C ALA A 137 -7.16 15.07 18.55
N PHE A 138 -7.30 16.36 18.29
CA PHE A 138 -7.32 17.40 19.32
C PHE A 138 -8.52 18.34 19.13
N SER A 139 -8.96 18.96 20.21
CA SER A 139 -9.79 20.16 20.17
C SER A 139 -8.99 21.37 19.63
N GLU A 140 -9.68 22.47 19.35
CA GLU A 140 -9.02 23.75 19.01
C GLU A 140 -8.09 24.24 20.13
N ASP A 141 -8.44 23.95 21.38
CA ASP A 141 -7.64 24.31 22.56
C ASP A 141 -6.47 23.34 22.80
N GLY A 142 -6.37 22.22 22.07
CA GLY A 142 -5.28 21.26 22.22
C GLY A 142 -5.51 20.15 23.25
N ASP A 143 -6.76 19.97 23.69
CA ASP A 143 -7.15 18.78 24.45
C ASP A 143 -7.19 17.58 23.50
N GLU A 144 -6.45 16.53 23.83
CA GLU A 144 -6.41 15.31 23.02
C GLU A 144 -7.69 14.48 23.23
N PHE A 145 -8.43 14.24 22.15
CA PHE A 145 -9.63 13.42 22.16
C PHE A 145 -9.32 11.92 22.09
N PHE A 146 -8.47 11.54 21.13
CA PHE A 146 -8.09 10.15 20.93
C PHE A 146 -6.78 10.02 20.17
N THR A 147 -6.20 8.82 20.25
CA THR A 147 -5.10 8.40 19.38
C THR A 147 -5.46 7.08 18.70
N TRP A 148 -4.89 6.86 17.52
CA TRP A 148 -5.09 5.66 16.74
C TRP A 148 -3.83 5.27 15.98
N GLY A 149 -3.61 3.96 15.80
CA GLY A 149 -2.51 3.42 15.00
C GLY A 149 -1.45 2.64 15.80
N PRO A 150 -0.53 1.94 15.11
CA PRO A 150 -0.29 2.05 13.67
C PRO A 150 -1.23 1.23 12.79
N ARG A 151 -2.00 0.31 13.37
CA ARG A 151 -2.86 -0.62 12.64
C ARG A 151 -4.22 -0.73 13.33
N PRO A 152 -5.30 -1.04 12.58
CA PRO A 152 -6.57 -1.44 13.18
C PRO A 152 -6.36 -2.64 14.12
N GLU A 153 -7.16 -2.75 15.18
CA GLU A 153 -6.98 -3.77 16.23
C GLU A 153 -6.88 -5.19 15.67
N GLY A 154 -7.75 -5.54 14.72
CA GLY A 154 -7.73 -6.87 14.08
C GLY A 154 -6.42 -7.15 13.31
N ALA A 155 -5.84 -6.13 12.67
CA ALA A 155 -4.55 -6.24 11.99
C ALA A 155 -3.38 -6.25 12.98
N ALA A 156 -3.45 -5.45 14.04
CA ALA A 156 -2.47 -5.45 15.13
C ALA A 156 -2.41 -6.80 15.85
N GLN A 157 -3.56 -7.41 16.14
CA GLN A 157 -3.64 -8.74 16.73
C GLN A 157 -3.04 -9.81 15.80
N ARG A 158 -3.39 -9.80 14.50
CA ARG A 158 -2.78 -10.72 13.54
C ARG A 158 -1.27 -10.53 13.43
N PHE A 159 -0.79 -9.30 13.44
CA PHE A 159 0.65 -9.00 13.41
C PHE A 159 1.37 -9.57 14.63
N ARG A 160 0.83 -9.37 15.83
CA ARG A 160 1.37 -9.95 17.08
C ARG A 160 1.42 -11.47 17.00
N THR A 161 0.31 -12.11 16.64
CA THR A 161 0.23 -13.57 16.48
C THR A 161 1.26 -14.12 15.47
N LEU A 162 1.43 -13.46 14.32
CA LEU A 162 2.40 -13.90 13.31
C LEU A 162 3.84 -13.67 13.75
N THR A 163 4.10 -12.58 14.47
CA THR A 163 5.43 -12.30 15.02
C THR A 163 5.80 -13.38 16.03
N ASP A 164 4.91 -13.70 16.97
CA ASP A 164 5.14 -14.77 17.97
C ASP A 164 5.36 -16.15 17.31
N GLN A 165 4.70 -16.42 16.18
CA GLN A 165 4.82 -17.68 15.45
C GLN A 165 6.10 -17.80 14.60
N TYR A 166 6.62 -16.69 14.09
CA TYR A 166 7.67 -16.66 13.08
C TYR A 166 8.86 -15.77 13.47
N ASP A 167 9.09 -15.55 14.77
CA ASP A 167 10.01 -14.53 15.32
C ASP A 167 11.50 -14.70 14.93
N ASP A 168 11.84 -15.72 14.15
CA ASP A 168 13.19 -15.83 13.60
C ASP A 168 13.33 -15.00 12.31
N LYS A 169 13.70 -13.72 12.48
CA LYS A 169 14.11 -12.83 11.38
C LYS A 169 15.36 -13.33 10.61
N SER A 170 16.00 -14.43 11.05
CA SER A 170 17.16 -15.03 10.41
C SER A 170 16.85 -16.31 9.62
N GLU A 171 15.67 -16.91 9.80
CA GLU A 171 15.25 -18.00 8.93
C GLU A 171 14.85 -17.42 7.56
N PRO A 172 15.41 -17.92 6.45
CA PRO A 172 14.96 -17.51 5.13
C PRO A 172 13.47 -17.81 5.08
N THR A 173 12.65 -16.77 4.91
CA THR A 173 11.20 -16.92 4.81
C THR A 173 10.96 -18.03 3.78
N PRO A 174 10.42 -19.21 4.18
CA PRO A 174 10.21 -20.28 3.23
C PRO A 174 9.33 -19.67 2.16
N SER A 175 9.85 -19.61 0.92
CA SER A 175 9.26 -18.88 -0.20
C SER A 175 7.76 -19.00 -0.08
N LEU A 176 7.05 -17.91 0.25
CA LEU A 176 5.60 -17.93 0.36
C LEU A 176 5.15 -18.62 -0.92
N PRO A 177 4.49 -19.79 -0.83
CA PRO A 177 4.17 -20.51 -2.03
C PRO A 177 3.38 -19.52 -2.89
N ARG A 178 3.65 -19.49 -4.21
CA ARG A 178 3.12 -18.52 -5.20
C ARG A 178 1.57 -18.46 -5.29
N GLN A 179 0.87 -18.90 -4.26
CA GLN A 179 -0.56 -18.89 -4.05
C GLN A 179 -1.09 -17.49 -3.70
N PHE A 180 -0.25 -16.59 -3.16
CA PHE A 180 -0.63 -15.17 -2.96
C PHE A 180 -0.47 -14.30 -4.21
N SER A 181 -0.04 -14.87 -5.34
CA SER A 181 -0.38 -14.32 -6.66
C SER A 181 -1.81 -14.72 -7.01
N LEU A 182 -2.79 -14.22 -6.24
CA LEU A 182 -4.18 -14.26 -6.68
C LEU A 182 -4.35 -13.18 -7.77
N ARG A 183 -3.92 -13.49 -9.00
CA ARG A 183 -4.77 -13.17 -10.15
C ARG A 183 -5.77 -14.31 -10.23
N PRO A 184 -7.04 -14.13 -9.83
CA PRO A 184 -8.02 -15.19 -9.98
C PRO A 184 -8.17 -15.47 -11.48
N LYS A 185 -7.73 -16.64 -11.94
CA LYS A 185 -8.03 -17.11 -13.31
C LYS A 185 -9.49 -17.55 -13.45
N HIS A 186 -10.23 -17.57 -12.34
CA HIS A 186 -11.64 -17.91 -12.26
C HIS A 186 -12.32 -16.96 -11.26
N LEU A 187 -12.73 -15.78 -11.72
CA LEU A 187 -13.77 -15.03 -11.04
C LEU A 187 -15.05 -15.87 -11.13
N CYS A 188 -15.48 -16.45 -10.01
CA CYS A 188 -16.87 -16.88 -9.89
C CYS A 188 -17.73 -15.60 -9.95
N PRO A 189 -18.75 -15.52 -10.82
CA PRO A 189 -19.63 -14.36 -10.82
C PRO A 189 -20.28 -14.21 -9.44
N PRO A 190 -20.45 -12.98 -8.92
CA PRO A 190 -20.99 -12.77 -7.59
C PRO A 190 -22.40 -13.35 -7.52
N GLN A 191 -22.56 -14.45 -6.79
CA GLN A 191 -23.89 -14.88 -6.39
C GLN A 191 -24.32 -14.06 -5.18
N ARG A 192 -25.46 -13.41 -5.33
CA ARG A 192 -26.17 -12.64 -4.29
C ARG A 192 -26.30 -13.54 -3.05
N VAL A 193 -25.69 -13.14 -1.94
CA VAL A 193 -25.67 -13.92 -0.70
C VAL A 193 -26.97 -13.65 0.04
N ASP A 194 -27.92 -14.58 -0.03
CA ASP A 194 -29.04 -14.60 0.90
C ASP A 194 -28.58 -15.24 2.22
N LEU A 195 -28.80 -14.51 3.31
CA LEU A 195 -28.44 -14.86 4.69
C LEU A 195 -29.33 -16.01 5.19
N GLN A 196 -28.92 -17.24 4.92
CA GLN A 196 -29.18 -18.46 5.71
C GLN A 196 -28.71 -19.64 4.86
N ASP A 197 -27.50 -20.15 5.10
CA ASP A 197 -27.25 -21.59 5.19
C ASP A 197 -25.77 -21.89 5.42
N SER A 198 -25.55 -22.96 6.17
CA SER A 198 -24.26 -23.49 6.62
C SER A 198 -23.25 -23.71 5.49
N PHE A 199 -22.01 -23.27 5.73
CA PHE A 199 -20.84 -23.55 4.90
C PHE A 199 -20.69 -25.05 4.65
N GLN A 200 -21.01 -25.51 3.43
CA GLN A 200 -20.48 -26.78 2.90
C GLN A 200 -19.32 -26.48 1.93
N PRO A 201 -18.19 -27.23 1.99
CA PRO A 201 -17.11 -27.09 1.03
C PRO A 201 -17.54 -27.54 -0.36
N CYS A 202 -17.18 -26.75 -1.37
CA CYS A 202 -17.47 -27.03 -2.78
C CYS A 202 -16.50 -28.10 -3.33
N GLU A 203 -17.01 -29.26 -3.74
CA GLU A 203 -16.22 -30.26 -4.48
C GLU A 203 -15.97 -29.80 -5.91
N SER A 204 -14.70 -29.61 -6.27
CA SER A 204 -14.27 -29.23 -7.62
C SER A 204 -14.51 -30.35 -8.63
N LYS A 205 -15.44 -30.17 -9.57
CA LYS A 205 -15.51 -31.00 -10.78
C LYS A 205 -14.61 -30.42 -11.88
N PRO A 206 -13.75 -31.20 -12.54
CA PRO A 206 -12.93 -30.72 -13.65
C PRO A 206 -13.75 -30.51 -14.93
N TRP A 207 -13.46 -29.42 -15.64
CA TRP A 207 -13.98 -29.15 -16.98
C TRP A 207 -13.26 -29.99 -18.05
N PRO A 208 -13.93 -30.35 -19.17
CA PRO A 208 -13.33 -31.17 -20.21
C PRO A 208 -12.27 -30.38 -20.99
N VAL A 209 -11.06 -30.91 -21.04
CA VAL A 209 -9.96 -30.38 -21.86
C VAL A 209 -10.17 -30.84 -23.31
N ARG A 210 -10.37 -29.91 -24.25
CA ARG A 210 -10.21 -30.19 -25.69
C ARG A 210 -8.82 -29.72 -26.13
N PHE A 211 -7.95 -30.66 -26.46
CA PHE A 211 -6.70 -30.40 -27.17
C PHE A 211 -6.98 -30.38 -28.68
N GLY A 212 -6.82 -29.21 -29.32
CA GLY A 212 -6.66 -29.08 -30.76
C GLY A 212 -5.24 -28.63 -31.07
N ARG A 213 -4.38 -29.56 -31.51
CA ARG A 213 -3.11 -29.25 -32.17
C ARG A 213 -3.40 -29.15 -33.67
N GLU A 214 -3.33 -27.95 -34.24
CA GLU A 214 -3.06 -27.80 -35.67
C GLU A 214 -1.61 -27.38 -35.85
N THR A 215 -0.93 -28.17 -36.66
CA THR A 215 0.48 -28.08 -36.98
C THR A 215 0.62 -27.25 -38.26
N ILE A 216 1.45 -26.22 -38.24
CA ILE A 216 1.86 -25.53 -39.47
C ILE A 216 3.01 -26.33 -40.06
N ASP A 217 2.69 -27.08 -41.11
CA ASP A 217 3.59 -27.86 -41.94
C ASP A 217 4.50 -26.94 -42.79
N ARG A 218 5.80 -27.22 -42.77
CA ARG A 218 6.80 -26.58 -43.64
C ARG A 218 6.95 -27.42 -44.90
N GLY A 219 6.17 -27.09 -45.93
CA GLY A 219 6.36 -27.62 -47.28
C GLY A 219 7.50 -26.93 -48.02
N SER A 220 8.58 -27.67 -48.28
CA SER A 220 9.67 -27.31 -49.21
C SER A 220 9.36 -27.89 -50.60
N PRO A 221 9.46 -27.12 -51.71
CA PRO A 221 9.50 -27.69 -53.05
C PRO A 221 10.94 -27.72 -53.60
N ASP A 222 11.42 -28.95 -53.73
CA ASP A 222 12.14 -29.59 -54.83
C ASP A 222 13.23 -28.86 -55.67
N ARG A 223 14.26 -29.66 -55.97
CA ARG A 223 15.50 -29.39 -56.68
C ARG A 223 15.31 -29.23 -58.20
N ARG A 224 15.98 -28.23 -58.77
CA ARG A 224 16.69 -28.23 -60.07
C ARG A 224 17.85 -27.23 -59.89
N GLY A 225 19.13 -27.45 -60.16
CA GLY A 225 19.85 -28.37 -61.05
C GLY A 225 20.89 -27.52 -61.80
N TYR A 226 22.18 -27.84 -61.63
CA TYR A 226 23.34 -27.45 -62.47
C TYR A 226 23.80 -25.97 -62.56
N ALA A 227 25.02 -25.67 -62.08
CA ALA A 227 26.25 -25.64 -62.90
C ALA A 227 27.33 -24.73 -62.29
N SER A 228 28.56 -25.24 -62.37
CA SER A 228 29.86 -24.66 -62.05
C SER A 228 30.19 -23.33 -62.76
N GLY A 229 31.00 -22.49 -62.11
CA GLY A 229 31.76 -21.46 -62.82
C GLY A 229 32.47 -20.46 -61.91
N GLY A 230 33.69 -20.76 -61.50
CA GLY A 230 34.61 -19.78 -60.91
C GLY A 230 35.23 -18.85 -61.96
N ARG A 231 35.55 -17.64 -61.51
CA ARG A 231 36.46 -16.56 -62.00
C ARG A 231 35.82 -15.25 -61.48
N GLY A 232 36.44 -14.38 -60.71
CA GLY A 232 37.83 -13.93 -60.70
C GLY A 232 37.85 -12.43 -61.05
N ALA A 233 38.53 -11.65 -60.21
CA ALA A 233 39.04 -10.28 -60.44
C ALA A 233 38.13 -9.05 -60.18
N SER A 234 38.55 -8.31 -59.15
CA SER A 234 38.97 -6.90 -59.14
C SER A 234 37.97 -5.76 -59.36
N ALA A 235 38.16 -4.77 -58.45
CA ALA A 235 37.72 -3.37 -58.43
C ALA A 235 36.26 -3.11 -58.04
#